data_AF-A0A534R5V8-F1
#
_entry.id   AF-A0A534R5V8-F1
#
_cell.length_a   1.000
_cell.length_b   1.000
_cell.length_c   1.000
_cell.angle_alpha   90.00
_cell.angle_beta   90.00
_cell.angle_gamma   90.00
#
_symmetry.space_group_name_H-M   'P 1'
#
loop_
_entity.id
_entity.type
_entity.pdbx_description
1 polymer ?
#
loop_
_entity_poly.entity_id
_entity_poly.type
_entity_poly.pdbx_seq_one_letter_code
_entity_poly.pdbx_strand_id
1 'polypeptide(L)' 'MAGYSGTPLPQKLGIKDGSRVLLADAPEGFACSLGAERRYGLSQGLVDNRVCAIDETWSGLRFVVRLSDRR' A
#
# COMPACT_ATOMS: atom_id res chain seq x y z
N MET A 1 24.00 -2.36 -8.23
CA MET A 1 23.19 -3.04 -7.20
C MET A 1 22.44 -1.96 -6.45
N ALA A 2 21.15 -1.79 -6.75
CA ALA A 2 20.42 -0.55 -6.50
C ALA A 2 20.11 -0.31 -5.01
N GLY A 3 20.21 0.95 -4.60
CA GLY A 3 20.09 1.41 -3.22
C GLY A 3 18.67 1.32 -2.67
N TYR A 4 18.33 0.20 -2.05
CA TYR A 4 17.16 0.12 -1.20
C TYR A 4 17.48 0.82 0.12
N SER A 5 16.81 1.93 0.38
CA SER A 5 16.85 2.66 1.66
C SER A 5 16.79 1.65 2.81
N GLY A 6 17.82 1.60 3.67
CA GLY A 6 17.95 0.64 4.78
C GLY A 6 16.86 0.77 5.86
N THR A 7 15.89 1.66 5.66
CA THR A 7 14.72 1.82 6.52
C THR A 7 13.74 0.65 6.30
N PRO A 8 13.32 -0.06 7.37
CA PRO A 8 12.41 -1.19 7.26
C PRO A 8 11.07 -0.83 6.59
N LEU A 9 10.51 -1.76 5.80
CA LEU A 9 9.26 -1.59 5.06
C LEU A 9 8.07 -1.14 5.94
N PRO A 10 7.86 -1.68 7.15
CA PRO A 10 6.78 -1.20 8.03
C PRO A 10 6.92 0.29 8.37
N GLN A 11 8.14 0.77 8.57
CA GLN A 11 8.41 2.17 8.87
C GLN A 11 8.17 3.07 7.66
N LYS A 12 8.54 2.62 6.45
CA LYS A 12 8.27 3.34 5.19
C LYS A 12 6.77 3.50 4.96
N LEU A 13 5.99 2.44 5.18
CA LEU A 13 4.53 2.43 5.09
C LEU A 13 3.85 3.07 6.32
N GLY A 14 4.60 3.36 7.38
CA GLY A 14 4.08 3.93 8.63
C GLY A 14 3.10 3.00 9.35
N ILE A 15 3.28 1.70 9.21
CA ILE A 15 2.56 0.65 9.92
C ILE A 15 2.98 0.71 11.39
N LYS A 16 2.00 0.74 12.28
CA LYS A 16 2.16 0.75 13.74
C LYS A 16 1.35 -0.38 14.35
N ASP A 17 1.60 -0.69 15.61
CA ASP A 17 0.78 -1.65 16.35
C ASP A 17 -0.71 -1.30 16.28
N GLY A 18 -1.55 -2.31 16.04
CA GLY A 18 -2.98 -2.15 15.79
C GLY A 18 -3.37 -1.75 14.36
N SER A 19 -2.40 -1.55 13.45
CA SER A 19 -2.70 -1.30 12.04
C SER A 19 -3.26 -2.56 11.38
N ARG A 20 -4.38 -2.42 10.65
CA ARG A 20 -4.87 -3.46 9.74
C ARG A 20 -4.24 -3.24 8.37
N VAL A 21 -3.51 -4.24 7.89
CA VAL A 21 -2.82 -4.21 6.60
C VAL A 21 -3.48 -5.19 5.65
N LEU A 22 -3.66 -4.77 4.41
CA LEU A 22 -4.09 -5.63 3.31
C LEU A 22 -2.91 -5.75 2.35
N LEU A 23 -2.51 -6.98 2.05
CA LEU A 23 -1.60 -7.23 0.94
C LEU A 23 -2.46 -7.26 -0.32
N ALA A 24 -2.53 -6.12 -1.00
CA ALA A 24 -3.22 -6.01 -2.27
C ALA A 24 -2.33 -6.60 -3.36
N ASP A 25 -3.00 -7.24 -4.32
CA ASP A 25 -2.42 -7.92 -5.49
C ASP A 25 -2.15 -9.43 -5.27
N ALA A 26 -2.57 -10.06 -4.17
CA ALA A 26 -2.40 -11.52 -3.99
C ALA A 26 -2.71 -12.39 -5.23
N PRO A 27 -1.95 -13.48 -5.40
CA PRO A 27 -1.98 -14.19 -6.63
C PRO A 27 -3.37 -14.73 -6.98
N GLU A 28 -4.01 -14.49 -8.14
CA GLU A 28 -4.76 -15.59 -8.80
C GLU A 28 -3.76 -16.60 -9.39
N GLY A 29 -2.68 -16.83 -8.65
CA GLY A 29 -1.37 -16.68 -9.28
C GLY A 29 -0.79 -15.24 -9.52
N PHE A 30 -1.54 -14.11 -9.51
CA PHE A 30 -1.18 -12.64 -9.32
C PHE A 30 -1.61 -11.77 -10.48
N ALA A 31 -2.82 -11.21 -10.37
CA ALA A 31 -3.40 -10.36 -11.39
C ALA A 31 -4.36 -9.32 -10.80
N CYS A 32 -3.82 -8.30 -10.14
CA CYS A 32 -4.33 -6.94 -10.26
C CYS A 32 -3.27 -6.12 -11.00
N SER A 33 -3.57 -5.70 -12.23
CA SER A 33 -2.68 -4.82 -12.99
C SER A 33 -2.38 -3.56 -12.16
N LEU A 34 -1.10 -3.23 -12.00
CA LEU A 34 -0.61 -2.05 -11.27
C LEU A 34 -1.51 -0.82 -11.53
N GLY A 35 -2.27 -0.42 -10.52
CA GLY A 35 -3.24 0.68 -10.55
C GLY A 35 -4.72 0.28 -10.53
N ALA A 36 -5.07 -1.02 -10.60
CA ALA A 36 -6.44 -1.50 -10.40
C ALA A 36 -6.84 -1.48 -8.93
N GLU A 37 -5.94 -1.94 -8.06
CA GLU A 37 -6.02 -1.87 -6.61
C GLU A 37 -6.07 -0.43 -6.11
N ARG A 38 -5.32 0.48 -6.75
CA ARG A 38 -5.39 1.91 -6.45
C ARG A 38 -6.73 2.51 -6.82
N ARG A 39 -7.20 2.27 -8.04
CA ARG A 39 -8.52 2.74 -8.49
C ARG A 39 -9.65 2.16 -7.63
N TYR A 40 -9.55 0.90 -7.25
CA TYR A 40 -10.49 0.24 -6.36
C TYR A 40 -10.50 0.91 -4.98
N GLY A 41 -9.35 1.05 -4.31
CA GLY A 41 -9.26 1.71 -3.01
C GLY A 41 -9.82 3.14 -3.02
N LEU A 42 -9.51 3.92 -4.06
CA LEU A 42 -10.07 5.25 -4.27
C LEU A 42 -11.59 5.22 -4.48
N SER A 43 -12.12 4.25 -5.25
CA SER A 43 -13.56 4.09 -5.46
C SER A 43 -14.33 3.74 -4.18
N GLN A 44 -13.66 3.08 -3.22
CA GLN A 44 -14.20 2.79 -1.89
C GLN A 44 -14.09 3.99 -0.93
N GLY A 45 -13.66 5.16 -1.41
CA GLY A 45 -13.50 6.39 -0.62
C GLY A 45 -12.25 6.41 0.27
N LEU A 46 -11.32 5.46 0.08
CA LEU A 46 -10.05 5.46 0.78
C LEU A 46 -9.05 6.39 0.07
N VAL A 47 -8.03 6.84 0.80
CA VAL A 47 -6.94 7.66 0.25
C VAL A 47 -5.63 6.90 0.40
N ASP A 48 -4.88 6.75 -0.69
CA ASP A 48 -3.50 6.28 -0.62
C ASP A 48 -2.60 7.41 -0.12
N ASN A 49 -2.06 7.28 1.09
CA ASN A 49 -1.21 8.33 1.66
C ASN A 49 0.28 8.01 1.58
N ARG A 50 0.63 6.76 1.26
CA ARG A 50 2.01 6.31 1.08
C ARG A 50 2.11 5.26 -0.01
N VAL A 51 3.23 5.34 -0.73
CA VAL A 51 3.70 4.36 -1.69
C VAL A 51 5.20 4.12 -1.45
N CYS A 52 5.68 2.89 -1.61
CA CYS A 52 7.11 2.60 -1.64
C CYS A 52 7.44 1.38 -2.50
N ALA A 53 8.58 1.41 -3.20
CA ALA A 53 9.11 0.22 -3.84
C ALA A 53 9.56 -0.81 -2.80
N ILE A 54 9.17 -2.05 -3.00
CA ILE A 54 9.60 -3.21 -2.21
C ILE A 54 10.82 -3.84 -2.87
N ASP A 55 10.73 -4.10 -4.19
CA ASP A 55 11.84 -4.48 -5.07
C ASP A 55 11.62 -3.88 -6.47
N GLU A 56 12.31 -4.41 -7.49
CA GLU A 56 12.20 -3.93 -8.88
C GLU A 56 10.84 -4.22 -9.53
N THR A 57 10.09 -5.18 -8.98
CA THR A 57 8.79 -5.63 -9.48
C THR A 57 7.65 -5.11 -8.62
N TRP A 58 7.83 -5.10 -7.29
CA TRP A 58 6.76 -4.87 -6.33
C TRP A 58 6.79 -3.48 -5.70
N SER A 59 5.60 -2.91 -5.49
CA SER A 59 5.39 -1.69 -4.71
C SER A 59 4.31 -1.89 -3.65
N GLY A 60 4.51 -1.31 -2.46
CA GLY A 60 3.55 -1.28 -1.38
C GLY A 60 2.76 0.02 -1.37
N LEU A 61 1.43 -0.08 -1.20
CA LEU A 61 0.51 1.05 -1.06
C LEU A 61 -0.13 1.02 0.33
N ARG A 62 -0.33 2.20 0.93
CA ARG A 62 -1.13 2.35 2.15
C ARG A 62 -2.36 3.17 1.90
N PHE A 63 -3.52 2.56 2.10
CA PHE A 63 -4.80 3.24 2.17
C PHE A 63 -5.17 3.65 3.59
N VAL A 64 -5.81 4.81 3.72
CA VAL A 64 -6.38 5.32 4.96
C VAL A 64 -7.77 5.90 4.72
N VAL A 65 -8.64 5.82 5.73
CA VAL A 65 -9.86 6.63 5.77
C VAL A 65 -9.46 8.07 6.09
N ARG A 66 -9.97 9.04 5.33
CA ARG A 66 -9.72 10.47 5.58
C ARG A 66 -10.14 10.83 7.00
N LEU A 67 -9.44 11.75 7.61
CA LEU A 67 -9.79 12.22 8.95
C LEU A 67 -11.22 12.78 8.99
N SER A 68 -11.65 13.47 7.93
CA SER A 68 -13.02 13.98 7.75
C SER A 68 -14.09 12.90 7.67
N ASP A 69 -13.72 11.68 7.30
CA ASP A 69 -14.65 10.61 6.98
C ASP A 69 -14.73 9.57 8.13
N ARG A 70 -13.97 9.79 9.21
CA ARG A 70 -14.01 8.94 10.42
C ARG A 70 -15.16 9.39 11.31
N ARG A 71 -15.97 8.42 11.76
CA ARG A 71 -17.01 8.63 12.79
C ARG A 71 -16.38 8.78 14.16
#